data_AF-A0A1Y1VBV2-F1
#
_entry.id   AF-A0A1Y1VBV2-F1
#
_cell.length_a   1.000
_cell.length_b   1.000
_cell.length_c   1.000
_cell.angle_alpha   90.00
_cell.angle_beta   90.00
_cell.angle_gamma   90.00
#
_symmetry.space_group_name_H-M   'P 1'
#
loop_
_entity.id
_entity.type
_entity.pdbx_description
1 polymer ?
#
loop_
_entity_poly.entity_id
_entity_poly.type
_entity_poly.pdbx_seq_one_letter_code
_entity_poly.pdbx_strand_id
1 'polypeptide(L)'
;MKFSMKFSMKFILHLISSSYVLGSILSSKVGVEDLITSVSGYEGSQGCVDELSRVKNCILTATKENIIVSCNNYNTNTCQSFYKNPMNLLSSCSSNNFVNALVNSSVNLIIRDLKIKCQKDETGNECPLSEIELNIEESSNTDILNAINNSCKSKICRENTLEFLEYTSEINGKASNLLQSSITQITGAGTISEESLNSVLQDQSNNNNEIKSYIDILKSNNCSYSFREINFNN
;
A
#
# COMPACT_ATOMS: atom_id res chain seq x y z
N MET A 1 7.65 -36.60 10.62
CA MET A 1 6.56 -35.67 10.97
C MET A 1 6.23 -34.85 9.72
N LYS A 2 5.07 -35.06 9.09
CA LYS A 2 4.61 -34.28 7.93
C LYS A 2 3.97 -32.99 8.46
N PHE A 3 4.63 -31.85 8.29
CA PHE A 3 4.03 -30.54 8.57
C PHE A 3 3.00 -30.23 7.48
N SER A 4 1.72 -30.32 7.82
CA SER A 4 0.63 -29.79 7.00
C SER A 4 0.43 -28.33 7.41
N MET A 5 1.15 -27.41 6.78
CA MET A 5 0.82 -25.99 6.83
C MET A 5 -0.48 -25.79 6.06
N LYS A 6 -1.61 -25.72 6.77
CA LYS A 6 -2.86 -25.17 6.23
C LYS A 6 -2.75 -23.66 6.21
N PHE A 7 -1.98 -23.12 5.27
CA PHE A 7 -2.03 -21.70 4.95
C PHE A 7 -3.41 -21.46 4.30
N SER A 8 -4.36 -20.90 5.04
CA SER A 8 -5.68 -20.64 4.48
C SER A 8 -5.55 -19.55 3.42
N MET A 9 -5.60 -19.95 2.15
CA MET A 9 -5.54 -19.14 0.93
C MET A 9 -6.69 -18.10 0.79
N LYS A 10 -7.43 -17.81 1.86
CA LYS A 10 -8.56 -16.88 1.89
C LYS A 10 -8.16 -15.41 1.75
N PHE A 11 -6.90 -15.08 2.02
CA PHE A 11 -6.40 -13.70 1.87
C PHE A 11 -6.14 -13.29 0.42
N ILE A 12 -5.97 -14.23 -0.52
CA ILE A 12 -5.61 -13.90 -1.92
C ILE A 12 -6.85 -13.51 -2.74
N LEU A 13 -8.06 -13.88 -2.31
CA LEU A 13 -9.29 -13.81 -3.12
C LEU A 13 -10.20 -12.59 -2.87
N HIS A 14 -9.84 -11.66 -1.97
CA HIS A 14 -10.64 -10.43 -1.72
C HIS A 14 -10.15 -9.19 -2.49
N LEU A 15 -9.24 -9.34 -3.45
CA LEU A 15 -8.66 -8.23 -4.22
C LEU A 15 -9.33 -7.95 -5.58
N ILE A 16 -10.47 -8.57 -5.88
CA ILE A 16 -11.07 -8.56 -7.23
C ILE A 16 -12.48 -7.96 -7.18
N SER A 17 -12.55 -6.65 -6.96
CA SER A 17 -13.73 -5.87 -7.35
C SER A 17 -13.25 -4.54 -7.93
N SER A 18 -13.57 -4.35 -9.21
CA SER A 18 -13.08 -3.36 -10.19
C SER A 18 -13.45 -1.90 -9.93
N SER A 19 -13.61 -1.48 -8.67
CA SER A 19 -13.93 -0.09 -8.28
C SER A 19 -13.00 0.50 -7.23
N TYR A 20 -11.97 -0.24 -6.79
CA TYR A 20 -11.04 0.20 -5.74
C TYR A 20 -9.59 0.20 -6.24
N VAL A 21 -9.28 1.08 -7.19
CA VAL A 21 -7.95 1.16 -7.84
C VAL A 21 -6.86 1.58 -6.85
N LEU A 22 -7.18 2.53 -5.97
CA LEU A 22 -6.35 2.90 -4.83
C LEU A 22 -6.70 2.04 -3.62
N GLY A 23 -7.98 1.76 -3.36
CA GLY A 23 -8.43 1.00 -2.18
C GLY A 23 -7.86 -0.43 -2.05
N SER A 24 -7.55 -1.14 -3.12
CA SER A 24 -7.00 -2.51 -2.98
C SER A 24 -5.54 -2.55 -2.51
N ILE A 25 -4.77 -1.45 -2.65
CA ILE A 25 -3.40 -1.33 -2.12
C ILE A 25 -3.37 -0.44 -0.87
N LEU A 26 -4.17 0.63 -0.84
CA LEU A 26 -4.24 1.63 0.23
C LEU A 26 -5.24 1.31 1.34
N SER A 27 -6.34 0.63 1.01
CA SER A 27 -7.32 0.15 1.99
C SER A 27 -7.00 -1.26 2.49
N SER A 28 -5.78 -1.75 2.25
CA SER A 28 -5.24 -2.77 3.14
C SER A 28 -5.01 -2.09 4.48
N LYS A 29 -6.08 -2.02 5.30
CA LYS A 29 -6.07 -1.70 6.72
C LYS A 29 -5.26 -2.81 7.39
N VAL A 30 -3.96 -2.89 7.11
CA VAL A 30 -3.05 -3.76 7.84
C VAL A 30 -2.86 -3.05 9.16
N GLY A 31 -3.74 -3.36 10.10
CA GLY A 31 -3.60 -2.90 11.45
C GLY A 31 -2.36 -3.52 12.08
N VAL A 32 -1.85 -2.86 13.12
CA VAL A 32 -0.87 -3.46 14.03
C VAL A 32 -1.29 -4.85 14.49
N GLU A 33 -2.58 -5.04 14.75
CA GLU A 33 -3.13 -6.32 15.20
C GLU A 33 -3.04 -7.40 14.11
N ASP A 34 -3.24 -7.06 12.84
CA ASP A 34 -3.11 -8.00 11.72
C ASP A 34 -1.65 -8.40 11.51
N LEU A 35 -0.73 -7.43 11.63
CA LEU A 35 0.70 -7.69 11.56
C LEU A 35 1.15 -8.57 12.73
N ILE A 36 0.76 -8.25 13.96
CA ILE A 36 1.07 -9.04 15.15
C ILE A 36 0.51 -10.46 15.00
N THR A 37 -0.76 -10.59 14.58
CA THR A 37 -1.40 -11.88 14.35
C THR A 37 -0.63 -12.69 13.31
N SER A 38 -0.24 -12.08 12.20
CA SER A 38 0.53 -12.73 11.13
C SER A 38 1.90 -13.20 11.63
N VAL A 39 2.59 -12.39 12.43
CA VAL A 39 3.90 -12.72 13.00
C VAL A 39 3.80 -13.82 14.06
N SER A 40 2.75 -13.81 14.89
CA SER A 40 2.55 -14.78 15.97
C SER A 40 2.43 -16.23 15.49
N GLY A 41 2.09 -16.44 14.22
CA GLY A 41 2.01 -17.77 13.60
C GLY A 41 3.37 -18.45 13.36
N TYR A 42 4.49 -17.72 13.53
CA TYR A 42 5.83 -18.24 13.32
C TYR A 42 6.47 -18.71 14.63
N GLU A 43 7.10 -19.88 14.60
CA GLU A 43 7.83 -20.41 15.76
C GLU A 43 8.97 -19.44 16.17
N GLY A 44 9.11 -19.19 17.48
CA GLY A 44 10.12 -18.27 18.01
C GLY A 44 9.82 -16.78 17.83
N SER A 45 8.62 -16.41 17.37
CA SER A 45 8.25 -15.01 17.08
C SER A 45 7.85 -14.17 18.29
N GLN A 46 7.76 -14.75 19.50
CA GLN A 46 7.24 -14.03 20.67
C GLN A 46 8.00 -12.74 20.97
N GLY A 47 9.34 -12.76 20.89
CA GLY A 47 10.15 -11.55 21.08
C GLY A 47 9.81 -10.46 20.06
N CYS A 48 9.54 -10.85 18.81
CA CYS A 48 9.12 -9.92 17.75
C CYS A 48 7.72 -9.34 18.04
N VAL A 49 6.78 -10.16 18.51
CA VAL A 49 5.43 -9.71 18.91
C VAL A 49 5.50 -8.69 20.06
N ASP A 50 6.33 -8.96 21.06
CA ASP A 50 6.52 -8.06 22.21
C ASP A 50 7.15 -6.73 21.79
N GLU A 51 8.13 -6.76 20.88
CA GLU A 51 8.76 -5.56 20.32
C GLU A 51 7.77 -4.76 19.45
N LEU A 52 6.99 -5.42 18.59
CA LEU A 52 5.94 -4.79 17.77
C LEU A 52 4.91 -4.07 18.64
N SER A 53 4.53 -4.67 19.77
CA SER A 53 3.58 -4.07 20.72
C SER A 53 4.09 -2.76 21.33
N ARG A 54 5.41 -2.59 21.46
CA ARG A 54 6.02 -1.34 21.98
C ARG A 54 5.99 -0.20 20.95
N VAL A 55 6.02 -0.53 19.66
CA VAL A 55 5.96 0.44 18.56
C VAL A 55 4.55 0.58 17.99
N LYS A 56 3.53 0.01 18.62
CA LYS A 56 2.15 0.01 18.11
C LYS A 56 1.62 1.38 17.70
N ASN A 57 2.01 2.43 18.42
CA ASN A 57 1.60 3.81 18.13
C ASN A 57 2.17 4.34 16.80
N CYS A 58 3.27 3.77 16.32
CA CYS A 58 3.88 4.07 15.03
C CYS A 58 3.22 3.29 13.88
N ILE A 59 2.42 2.28 14.18
CA ILE A 59 1.76 1.43 13.19
C ILE A 59 0.23 1.46 13.34
N LEU A 60 -0.27 2.54 13.95
CA LEU A 60 -1.69 2.81 14.06
C LEU A 60 -2.24 3.15 12.68
N THR A 61 -3.27 2.44 12.25
CA THR A 61 -3.99 2.75 11.01
C THR A 61 -4.65 4.12 11.14
N ALA A 62 -4.29 5.04 10.25
CA ALA A 62 -4.85 6.37 10.22
C ALA A 62 -6.26 6.35 9.62
N THR A 63 -7.23 6.82 10.40
CA THR A 63 -8.63 7.02 10.05
C THR A 63 -9.02 8.48 10.25
N LYS A 64 -10.18 8.88 9.74
CA LYS A 64 -10.69 10.25 9.91
C LYS A 64 -10.81 10.65 11.38
N GLU A 65 -11.17 9.72 12.25
CA GLU A 65 -11.38 9.94 13.68
C GLU A 65 -10.07 10.10 14.44
N ASN A 66 -8.98 9.48 13.97
CA ASN A 66 -7.71 9.41 14.70
C ASN A 66 -6.55 10.11 13.98
N ILE A 67 -6.77 10.72 12.81
CA ILE A 67 -5.68 11.23 11.95
C ILE A 67 -4.74 12.18 12.70
N ILE A 68 -5.27 13.07 13.54
CA ILE A 68 -4.47 14.00 14.34
C ILE A 68 -3.50 13.24 15.27
N VAL A 69 -3.98 12.20 15.95
CA VAL A 69 -3.17 11.37 16.84
C VAL A 69 -2.14 10.58 16.05
N SER A 70 -2.55 9.98 14.93
CA SER A 70 -1.68 9.21 14.03
C SER A 70 -0.54 10.08 13.47
N CYS A 71 -0.84 11.31 13.06
CA CYS A 71 0.17 12.25 12.57
C CYS A 71 1.08 12.80 13.66
N ASN A 72 0.56 13.02 14.87
CA ASN A 72 1.39 13.38 16.01
C ASN A 72 2.38 12.25 16.35
N ASN A 73 1.92 10.99 16.35
CA ASN A 73 2.78 9.83 16.57
C ASN A 73 3.81 9.66 15.46
N TYR A 74 3.39 9.77 14.19
CA TYR A 74 4.25 9.71 13.01
C TYR A 74 5.45 10.67 13.14
N ASN A 75 5.21 11.90 13.61
CA ASN A 75 6.24 12.92 13.75
C ASN A 75 7.16 12.76 14.98
N THR A 76 6.93 11.77 15.86
CA THR A 76 7.82 11.54 17.01
C THR A 76 9.17 10.96 16.58
N ASN A 77 10.23 11.29 17.33
CA ASN A 77 11.56 10.74 17.09
C ASN A 77 11.59 9.21 17.12
N THR A 78 10.78 8.59 17.99
CA THR A 78 10.66 7.14 18.10
C THR A 78 10.12 6.53 16.80
N CYS A 79 9.02 7.07 16.26
CA CYS A 79 8.44 6.54 15.03
C CYS A 79 9.30 6.85 13.81
N GLN A 80 9.88 8.05 13.71
CA GLN A 80 10.82 8.36 12.63
C GLN A 80 12.05 7.45 12.63
N SER A 81 12.58 7.11 13.81
CA SER A 81 13.69 6.15 13.95
C SER A 81 13.26 4.73 13.57
N PHE A 82 12.04 4.34 13.99
CA PHE A 82 11.43 3.06 13.62
C PHE A 82 11.29 2.92 12.10
N TYR A 83 10.71 3.90 11.42
CA TYR A 83 10.49 3.80 9.97
C TYR A 83 11.77 3.81 9.16
N LYS A 84 12.82 4.50 9.65
CA LYS A 84 14.13 4.52 9.00
C LYS A 84 14.83 3.17 9.06
N ASN A 85 14.72 2.46 10.18
CA ASN A 85 15.29 1.14 10.36
C ASN A 85 14.48 0.34 11.40
N PRO A 86 13.44 -0.40 10.96
CA PRO A 86 12.54 -1.10 11.88
C PRO A 86 13.27 -2.10 12.76
N MET A 87 14.27 -2.79 12.20
CA MET A 87 15.02 -3.85 12.88
C MET A 87 15.91 -3.35 14.02
N ASN A 88 16.21 -2.05 14.10
CA ASN A 88 16.89 -1.48 15.27
C ASN A 88 16.02 -1.56 16.54
N LEU A 89 14.70 -1.47 16.39
CA LEU A 89 13.75 -1.58 17.50
C LEU A 89 13.10 -2.97 17.55
N LEU A 90 13.15 -3.70 16.44
CA LEU A 90 12.55 -5.01 16.22
C LEU A 90 13.61 -6.10 15.99
N SER A 91 14.66 -6.10 16.81
CA SER A 91 15.81 -6.99 16.63
C SER A 91 15.43 -8.48 16.62
N SER A 92 14.42 -8.86 17.40
CA SER A 92 13.93 -10.23 17.48
C SER A 92 13.24 -10.68 16.18
N CYS A 93 12.68 -9.74 15.42
CA CYS A 93 12.07 -10.00 14.12
C CYS A 93 13.08 -10.34 13.01
N SER A 94 14.37 -10.02 13.20
CA SER A 94 15.42 -10.27 12.20
C SER A 94 15.84 -11.74 12.07
N SER A 95 15.53 -12.55 13.09
CA SER A 95 15.96 -13.95 13.18
C SER A 95 15.30 -14.87 12.13
N ASN A 96 14.11 -14.51 11.66
CA ASN A 96 13.37 -15.24 10.64
C ASN A 96 13.23 -14.37 9.39
N ASN A 97 13.80 -14.84 8.28
CA ASN A 97 13.80 -14.08 7.02
C ASN A 97 12.39 -13.72 6.53
N PHE A 98 11.40 -14.60 6.74
CA PHE A 98 10.03 -14.32 6.35
C PHE A 98 9.41 -13.23 7.24
N VAL A 99 9.57 -13.34 8.56
CA VAL A 99 9.07 -12.33 9.52
C VAL A 99 9.74 -10.98 9.26
N ASN A 100 11.06 -10.97 9.04
CA ASN A 100 11.82 -9.77 8.69
C ASN A 100 11.29 -9.12 7.40
N ALA A 101 11.07 -9.91 6.34
CA ALA A 101 10.53 -9.41 5.08
C ALA A 101 9.11 -8.87 5.23
N LEU A 102 8.25 -9.60 5.96
CA LEU A 102 6.88 -9.20 6.24
C LEU A 102 6.83 -7.87 7.00
N VAL A 103 7.55 -7.77 8.12
CA VAL A 103 7.60 -6.56 8.95
C VAL A 103 8.13 -5.37 8.16
N ASN A 104 9.26 -5.52 7.45
CA ASN A 104 9.79 -4.40 6.65
C ASN A 104 8.82 -3.96 5.55
N SER A 105 8.16 -4.91 4.88
CA SER A 105 7.15 -4.60 3.86
C SER A 105 5.97 -3.82 4.47
N SER A 106 5.42 -4.31 5.59
CA SER A 106 4.31 -3.66 6.28
C SER A 106 4.69 -2.27 6.79
N VAL A 107 5.87 -2.10 7.40
CA VAL A 107 6.33 -0.80 7.90
C VAL A 107 6.56 0.19 6.75
N ASN A 108 7.10 -0.27 5.62
CA ASN A 108 7.25 0.57 4.42
C ASN A 108 5.90 0.99 3.84
N LEU A 109 4.86 0.15 3.89
CA LEU A 109 3.52 0.56 3.47
C LEU A 109 2.95 1.61 4.45
N ILE A 110 3.06 1.36 5.75
CA ILE A 110 2.53 2.24 6.79
C ILE A 110 3.18 3.63 6.76
N ILE A 111 4.51 3.73 6.64
CA ILE A 111 5.19 5.05 6.59
C ILE A 111 4.73 5.84 5.36
N ARG A 112 4.48 5.17 4.22
CA ARG A 112 4.04 5.83 2.99
C ARG A 112 2.59 6.31 3.10
N ASP A 113 1.72 5.48 3.66
CA ASP A 113 0.33 5.84 3.98
C ASP A 113 0.27 7.06 4.91
N LEU A 114 0.98 7.01 6.04
CA LEU A 114 1.06 8.13 6.98
C LEU A 114 1.71 9.36 6.36
N LYS A 115 2.74 9.18 5.53
CA LYS A 115 3.37 10.29 4.83
C LYS A 115 2.36 11.06 3.98
N ILE A 116 1.46 10.39 3.27
CA ILE A 116 0.42 11.08 2.48
C ILE A 116 -0.67 11.68 3.36
N LYS A 117 -1.17 10.92 4.32
CA LYS A 117 -2.29 11.33 5.18
C LYS A 117 -1.94 12.44 6.18
N CYS A 118 -0.67 12.60 6.52
CA CYS A 118 -0.21 13.58 7.50
C CYS A 118 0.47 14.79 6.90
N GLN A 119 0.48 14.88 5.58
CA GLN A 119 1.21 15.92 4.90
C GLN A 119 0.40 17.18 4.70
N LYS A 120 1.10 18.29 4.96
CA LYS A 120 0.60 19.63 4.76
C LYS A 120 1.30 20.31 3.60
N ASP A 121 0.59 21.22 2.95
CA ASP A 121 1.13 22.16 1.98
C ASP A 121 2.03 23.22 2.65
N GLU A 122 2.58 24.11 1.84
CA GLU A 122 3.47 25.20 2.27
C GLU A 122 2.79 26.21 3.22
N THR A 123 1.46 26.22 3.26
CA THR A 123 0.64 27.11 4.08
C THR A 123 0.05 26.42 5.32
N GLY A 124 0.29 25.12 5.48
CA GLY A 124 -0.18 24.32 6.61
C GLY A 124 -1.56 23.66 6.42
N ASN A 125 -2.14 23.70 5.23
CA ASN A 125 -3.37 22.96 4.91
C ASN A 125 -3.06 21.50 4.54
N GLU A 126 -4.00 20.59 4.76
CA GLU A 126 -3.83 19.19 4.36
C GLU A 126 -3.72 19.04 2.84
N CYS A 127 -2.87 18.12 2.38
CA CYS A 127 -2.75 17.84 0.95
C CYS A 127 -4.03 17.16 0.40
N PRO A 128 -4.46 17.48 -0.84
CA PRO A 128 -5.71 16.96 -1.38
C PRO A 128 -5.84 15.44 -1.41
N LEU A 129 -4.74 14.72 -1.66
CA LEU A 129 -4.76 13.26 -1.65
C LEU A 129 -5.01 12.67 -0.25
N SER A 130 -4.63 13.38 0.83
CA SER A 130 -4.90 12.94 2.20
C SER A 130 -6.40 12.75 2.46
N GLU A 131 -7.23 13.64 1.94
CA GLU A 131 -8.68 13.57 2.14
C GLU A 131 -9.29 12.36 1.42
N ILE A 132 -8.80 12.08 0.20
CA ILE A 132 -9.22 10.90 -0.57
C ILE A 132 -8.81 9.61 0.15
N GLU A 133 -7.58 9.52 0.65
CA GLU A 133 -7.10 8.33 1.37
C GLU A 133 -7.88 8.06 2.66
N LEU A 134 -8.38 9.09 3.32
CA LEU A 134 -9.19 8.96 4.53
C LEU A 134 -10.65 8.58 4.24
N ASN A 135 -11.15 8.83 3.03
CA ASN A 135 -12.53 8.56 2.62
C ASN A 135 -12.57 7.70 1.33
N ILE A 136 -11.62 6.78 1.16
CA ILE A 136 -11.43 6.02 -0.09
C ILE A 136 -12.67 5.19 -0.46
N GLU A 137 -13.42 4.70 0.53
CA GLU A 137 -14.65 3.92 0.34
C GLU A 137 -15.79 4.77 -0.28
N GLU A 138 -15.72 6.10 -0.13
CA GLU A 138 -16.71 7.06 -0.64
C GLU A 138 -16.22 7.83 -1.87
N SER A 139 -14.93 7.68 -2.22
CA SER A 139 -14.28 8.48 -3.27
C SER A 139 -14.51 7.88 -4.66
N SER A 140 -15.00 8.69 -5.59
CA SER A 140 -15.09 8.32 -7.00
C SER A 140 -13.75 8.52 -7.73
N ASN A 141 -13.61 7.92 -8.92
CA ASN A 141 -12.45 8.18 -9.80
C ASN A 141 -12.32 9.67 -10.15
N THR A 142 -13.43 10.41 -10.22
CA THR A 142 -13.42 11.86 -10.43
C THR A 142 -12.84 12.60 -9.22
N ASP A 143 -13.15 12.17 -8.00
CA ASP A 143 -12.59 12.76 -6.78
C ASP A 143 -11.09 12.53 -6.67
N ILE A 144 -10.64 11.31 -6.99
CA ILE A 144 -9.22 10.95 -7.08
C ILE A 144 -8.52 11.87 -8.09
N LEU A 145 -9.02 11.95 -9.33
CA LEU A 145 -8.44 12.80 -10.37
C LEU A 145 -8.40 14.27 -9.96
N ASN A 146 -9.45 14.78 -9.30
CA ASN A 146 -9.48 16.13 -8.78
C ASN A 146 -8.43 16.36 -7.69
N ALA A 147 -8.21 15.39 -6.79
CA ALA A 147 -7.18 15.46 -5.78
C ALA A 147 -5.76 15.44 -6.37
N ILE A 148 -5.52 14.63 -7.41
CA ILE A 148 -4.26 14.64 -8.17
C ILE A 148 -4.02 16.02 -8.80
N ASN A 149 -5.02 16.55 -9.51
CA ASN A 149 -4.91 17.87 -10.14
C ASN A 149 -4.72 19.00 -9.11
N ASN A 150 -5.42 18.93 -7.98
CA ASN A 150 -5.29 19.92 -6.91
C ASN A 150 -3.95 19.81 -6.17
N SER A 151 -3.36 18.61 -6.07
CA SER A 151 -2.04 18.42 -5.47
C SER A 151 -0.97 19.23 -6.21
N CYS A 152 -1.17 19.53 -7.49
CA CYS A 152 -0.25 20.37 -8.26
C CYS A 152 -0.21 21.85 -7.90
N LYS A 153 -1.18 22.33 -7.11
CA LYS A 153 -1.18 23.71 -6.61
C LYS A 153 -0.14 23.93 -5.51
N SER A 154 0.35 22.86 -4.89
CA SER A 154 1.39 22.85 -3.87
C SER A 154 2.58 22.04 -4.37
N LYS A 155 3.80 22.55 -4.24
CA LYS A 155 5.00 21.81 -4.62
C LYS A 155 5.18 20.60 -3.70
N ILE A 156 5.01 20.79 -2.41
CA ILE A 156 5.11 19.75 -1.39
C ILE A 156 4.07 18.65 -1.66
N CYS A 157 2.79 19.00 -1.84
CA CYS A 157 1.75 18.01 -2.14
C CYS A 157 2.05 17.28 -3.45
N ARG A 158 2.41 17.98 -4.51
CA ARG A 158 2.76 17.36 -5.80
C ARG A 158 3.90 16.35 -5.67
N GLU A 159 5.01 16.73 -5.05
CA GLU A 159 6.21 15.89 -4.97
C GLU A 159 5.96 14.61 -4.18
N ASN A 160 5.26 14.70 -3.04
CA ASN A 160 5.00 13.54 -2.23
C ASN A 160 3.87 12.66 -2.78
N THR A 161 2.81 13.24 -3.36
CA THR A 161 1.79 12.49 -4.12
C THR A 161 2.46 11.71 -5.25
N LEU A 162 3.40 12.34 -5.96
CA LEU A 162 4.16 11.68 -7.02
C LEU A 162 5.00 10.51 -6.48
N GLU A 163 5.79 10.74 -5.44
CA GLU A 163 6.61 9.67 -4.82
C GLU A 163 5.75 8.50 -4.36
N PHE A 164 4.59 8.78 -3.77
CA PHE A 164 3.64 7.76 -3.33
C PHE A 164 3.06 6.94 -4.49
N LEU A 165 2.63 7.59 -5.57
CA LEU A 165 2.08 6.89 -6.73
C LEU A 165 3.15 6.09 -7.48
N GLU A 166 4.37 6.62 -7.60
CA GLU A 166 5.50 5.89 -8.20
C GLU A 166 5.83 4.62 -7.42
N TYR A 167 5.89 4.72 -6.09
CA TYR A 167 6.08 3.56 -5.23
C TYR A 167 4.94 2.54 -5.38
N THR A 168 3.69 3.02 -5.37
CA THR A 168 2.51 2.17 -5.55
C THR A 168 2.55 1.44 -6.90
N SER A 169 2.89 2.15 -7.99
CA SER A 169 3.05 1.53 -9.32
C SER A 169 4.16 0.48 -9.34
N GLU A 170 5.30 0.74 -8.68
CA GLU A 170 6.40 -0.23 -8.58
C GLU A 170 5.98 -1.50 -7.83
N ILE A 171 5.34 -1.34 -6.66
CA ILE A 171 4.86 -2.47 -5.86
C ILE A 171 3.81 -3.27 -6.62
N ASN A 172 2.88 -2.61 -7.31
CA ASN A 172 1.90 -3.28 -8.16
C ASN A 172 2.56 -4.08 -9.27
N GLY A 173 3.55 -3.50 -9.96
CA GLY A 173 4.31 -4.22 -10.98
C GLY A 173 4.98 -5.48 -10.41
N LYS A 174 5.59 -5.40 -9.23
CA LYS A 174 6.20 -6.55 -8.55
C LYS A 174 5.16 -7.59 -8.15
N ALA A 175 4.04 -7.16 -7.56
CA ALA A 175 2.96 -8.04 -7.12
C ALA A 175 2.32 -8.78 -8.31
N SER A 176 2.04 -8.07 -9.42
CA SER A 176 1.54 -8.67 -10.66
C SER A 176 2.50 -9.69 -11.24
N ASN A 177 3.79 -9.39 -11.29
CA ASN A 177 4.81 -10.35 -11.76
C ASN A 177 4.88 -11.60 -10.86
N LEU A 178 4.82 -11.42 -9.54
CA LEU A 178 4.82 -12.53 -8.59
C LEU A 178 3.58 -13.40 -8.74
N LEU A 179 2.39 -12.79 -8.85
CA LEU A 179 1.15 -13.50 -9.12
C LEU A 179 1.25 -14.27 -10.43
N GLN A 180 1.63 -13.61 -11.53
CA GLN A 180 1.76 -14.26 -12.84
C GLN A 180 2.75 -15.44 -12.80
N SER A 181 3.86 -15.32 -12.07
CA SER A 181 4.82 -16.41 -11.88
C SER A 181 4.24 -17.58 -11.08
N SER A 182 3.52 -17.29 -9.98
CA SER A 182 2.87 -18.30 -9.14
C SER A 182 1.77 -19.02 -9.90
N ILE A 183 1.03 -18.27 -10.71
CA ILE A 183 -0.03 -18.75 -11.59
C ILE A 183 0.54 -19.72 -12.62
N THR A 184 1.64 -19.36 -13.29
CA THR A 184 2.30 -20.22 -14.28
C THR A 184 2.74 -21.56 -13.66
N GLN A 185 3.03 -21.58 -12.36
CA GLN A 185 3.33 -22.81 -11.63
C GLN A 185 2.07 -23.62 -11.24
N ILE A 186 0.94 -22.95 -11.01
CA ILE A 186 -0.33 -23.56 -10.55
C ILE A 186 -1.22 -24.03 -11.70
N THR A 187 -1.13 -23.45 -12.90
CA THR A 187 -1.92 -23.90 -14.07
C THR A 187 -1.61 -25.34 -14.49
N GLY A 188 -0.51 -25.94 -14.01
CA GLY A 188 -0.26 -27.38 -14.08
C GLY A 188 -1.02 -28.24 -13.06
N ALA A 189 -1.70 -27.64 -12.08
CA ALA A 189 -2.32 -28.29 -10.92
C ALA A 189 -3.87 -28.21 -10.87
N GLY A 190 -4.53 -27.61 -11.88
CA GLY A 190 -5.97 -27.76 -12.13
C GLY A 190 -6.94 -27.12 -11.12
N THR A 191 -6.54 -26.12 -10.34
CA THR A 191 -7.35 -25.57 -9.22
C THR A 191 -8.00 -24.21 -9.45
N ILE A 192 -7.65 -23.46 -10.50
CA ILE A 192 -8.21 -22.13 -10.80
C ILE A 192 -8.60 -22.09 -12.29
N SER A 193 -9.80 -21.58 -12.62
CA SER A 193 -10.21 -21.42 -14.02
C SER A 193 -9.43 -20.29 -14.67
N GLU A 194 -9.00 -20.51 -15.91
CA GLU A 194 -8.25 -19.54 -16.72
C GLU A 194 -9.03 -18.21 -16.90
N GLU A 195 -10.35 -18.24 -16.88
CA GLU A 195 -11.19 -17.04 -16.95
C GLU A 195 -11.10 -16.17 -15.69
N SER A 196 -11.21 -16.76 -14.49
CA SER A 196 -11.07 -16.02 -13.23
C SER A 196 -9.67 -15.45 -13.05
N LEU A 197 -8.70 -16.07 -13.71
CA LEU A 197 -7.32 -15.65 -13.72
C LEU A 197 -7.08 -14.45 -14.63
N ASN A 198 -7.60 -14.52 -15.85
CA ASN A 198 -7.48 -13.46 -16.83
C ASN A 198 -8.19 -12.18 -16.36
N SER A 199 -9.31 -12.29 -15.64
CA SER A 199 -9.97 -11.12 -15.04
C SER A 199 -9.08 -10.42 -14.00
N VAL A 200 -8.42 -11.17 -13.11
CA VAL A 200 -7.47 -10.60 -12.13
C VAL A 200 -6.31 -9.89 -12.81
N LEU A 201 -5.72 -10.51 -13.84
CA LEU A 201 -4.60 -9.91 -14.58
C LEU A 201 -5.04 -8.64 -15.32
N GLN A 202 -6.25 -8.64 -15.91
CA GLN A 202 -6.81 -7.48 -16.60
C GLN A 202 -7.09 -6.34 -15.63
N ASP A 203 -7.70 -6.62 -14.48
CA ASP A 203 -7.97 -5.62 -13.44
C ASP A 203 -6.66 -4.99 -12.94
N GLN A 204 -5.62 -5.79 -12.70
CA GLN A 204 -4.30 -5.27 -12.31
C GLN A 204 -3.65 -4.41 -13.40
N SER A 205 -3.76 -4.82 -14.66
CA SER A 205 -3.24 -4.05 -15.79
C SER A 205 -3.93 -2.68 -15.91
N ASN A 206 -5.27 -2.66 -15.80
CA ASN A 206 -6.06 -1.44 -15.82
C ASN A 206 -5.66 -0.50 -14.67
N ASN A 207 -5.53 -1.02 -13.45
CA ASN A 207 -5.12 -0.25 -12.28
C ASN A 207 -3.73 0.38 -12.46
N ASN A 208 -2.77 -0.39 -13.01
CA ASN A 208 -1.43 0.12 -13.26
C ASN A 208 -1.43 1.24 -14.31
N ASN A 209 -2.25 1.12 -15.35
CA ASN A 209 -2.38 2.16 -16.37
C ASN A 209 -2.99 3.43 -15.79
N GLU A 210 -3.99 3.31 -14.92
CA GLU A 210 -4.59 4.46 -14.25
C GLU A 210 -3.59 5.18 -13.33
N ILE A 211 -2.85 4.45 -12.49
CA ILE A 211 -1.80 5.04 -11.64
C ILE A 211 -0.72 5.72 -12.49
N LYS A 212 -0.29 5.11 -13.60
CA LYS A 212 0.65 5.74 -14.55
C LYS A 212 0.10 7.04 -15.13
N SER A 213 -1.20 7.05 -15.45
CA SER A 213 -1.89 8.25 -15.94
C SER A 213 -1.82 9.40 -14.92
N TYR A 214 -1.99 9.10 -13.63
CA TYR A 214 -1.85 10.08 -12.54
C TYR A 214 -0.40 10.54 -12.35
N ILE A 215 0.57 9.62 -12.44
CA ILE A 215 2.00 9.95 -12.42
C ILE A 215 2.35 10.92 -13.57
N ASP A 216 1.84 10.66 -14.77
CA ASP A 216 2.09 11.49 -15.95
C ASP A 216 1.51 12.91 -15.78
N ILE A 217 0.32 13.03 -15.17
CA ILE A 217 -0.25 14.34 -14.78
C ILE A 217 0.74 15.07 -13.85
N LEU A 218 1.14 14.43 -12.76
CA LEU A 218 2.02 15.03 -11.75
C LEU A 218 3.43 15.34 -12.28
N LYS A 219 3.91 14.64 -13.32
CA LYS A 219 5.19 14.93 -13.98
C LYS A 219 5.09 16.07 -14.99
N SER A 220 3.92 16.32 -15.56
CA SER A 220 3.74 17.39 -16.55
C SER A 220 3.95 18.78 -15.94
N ASN A 221 4.46 19.74 -16.72
CA ASN A 221 4.77 21.08 -16.20
C ASN A 221 3.53 21.84 -15.70
N ASN A 222 2.36 21.58 -16.30
CA ASN A 222 1.11 22.27 -15.98
C ASN A 222 0.10 21.37 -15.26
N CYS A 223 0.48 20.16 -14.87
CA CYS A 223 -0.44 19.16 -14.34
C CYS A 223 -1.69 18.95 -15.18
N SER A 224 -1.47 18.92 -16.49
CA SER A 224 -2.50 18.72 -17.49
C SER A 224 -2.25 17.40 -18.19
N TYR A 225 -3.31 16.60 -18.34
CA TYR A 225 -3.25 15.36 -19.07
C TYR A 225 -2.91 15.62 -20.55
N SER A 226 -1.72 15.21 -20.98
CA SER A 226 -1.41 15.09 -22.40
C SER A 226 -1.85 13.69 -22.82
N PHE A 227 -3.07 13.55 -23.34
CA PHE A 227 -3.54 12.30 -23.95
C PHE A 227 -2.59 11.94 -25.11
N ARG A 228 -1.58 11.11 -24.86
CA ARG A 228 -0.96 10.36 -25.95
C ARG A 228 -1.93 9.23 -26.22
N GLU A 229 -2.55 9.24 -27.40
CA GLU A 229 -3.38 8.13 -27.88
C GLU A 229 -2.58 6.84 -27.76
N ILE A 230 -2.83 6.07 -26.70
CA ILE A 230 -2.47 4.68 -26.65
C ILE A 230 -3.52 4.01 -27.53
N ASN A 231 -3.16 3.77 -28.80
CA ASN A 231 -3.97 2.97 -29.71
C ASN A 231 -4.17 1.58 -29.09
N PHE A 232 -5.31 1.39 -28.42
CA PHE A 232 -5.86 0.07 -28.15
C PHE A 232 -6.49 -0.44 -29.44
N ASN A 233 -5.64 -0.83 -30.40
CA ASN A 233 -6.08 -1.62 -31.54
C ASN A 233 -6.30 -3.06 -31.04
N ASN A 234 -7.57 -3.44 -30.89
CA ASN A 234 -8.03 -4.81 -31.10
C ASN A 234 -8.37 -5.00 -32.58
#